data_AF-A0A101ILD0-F1
#
_entry.id   AF-A0A101ILD0-F1
#
_cell.length_a   1.000
_cell.length_b   1.000
_cell.length_c   1.000
_cell.angle_alpha   90.00
_cell.angle_beta   90.00
_cell.angle_gamma   90.00
#
_symmetry.space_group_name_H-M   'P 1'
#
loop_
_entity.id
_entity.type
_entity.pdbx_description
1 polymer ?
#
loop_
_entity_poly.entity_id
_entity_poly.type
_entity_poly.pdbx_seq_one_letter_code
_entity_poly.pdbx_strand_id
1 'polypeptide(L)'
;MADEKTSEWNATFQLLAPIHENSIKGVESIEFDIEESPDGGIKLKGFVIRVPSLVIDDAFLYAQAKANRIFDYLRVLHGYPIQGFLASIVENKPTGEIKQGYTRVSIDTIIHKSFDVDFSSIKDVLENNDIKLSRQLAHYSMGLESKDVVTKVSQFFQVAEDEYSVKRGKPAHPFIKKYRWVRNIVSHPTGDFEETKTNAEKIFGKNYIDLSDPSDMDKLEKALEPIEKEAREILERKIGGPIY
;
A
#
# COMPACT_ATOMS: atom_id res chain seq x y z
N MET A 1 31.23 16.35 -16.21
CA MET A 1 31.29 15.64 -14.93
C MET A 1 30.43 16.40 -13.93
N ALA A 2 29.57 15.67 -13.22
CA ALA A 2 28.68 16.05 -12.11
C ALA A 2 27.66 17.19 -12.33
N ASP A 3 26.51 16.88 -12.96
CA ASP A 3 25.24 17.48 -12.53
C ASP A 3 24.79 16.68 -11.28
N GLU A 4 25.33 17.00 -10.11
CA GLU A 4 24.72 16.59 -8.86
C GLU A 4 23.43 17.40 -8.68
N LYS A 5 22.28 16.76 -8.88
CA LYS A 5 21.00 17.30 -8.38
C LYS A 5 21.14 17.46 -6.87
N THR A 6 21.43 18.67 -6.42
CA THR A 6 21.65 19.02 -5.02
C THR A 6 20.39 18.70 -4.21
N SER A 7 20.47 17.62 -3.43
CA SER A 7 19.43 17.27 -2.47
C SER A 7 19.49 18.29 -1.33
N GLU A 8 18.42 19.07 -1.15
CA GLU A 8 18.37 20.17 -0.18
C GLU A 8 17.69 19.75 1.13
N TRP A 9 16.93 18.65 1.16
CA TRP A 9 16.28 18.18 2.39
C TRP A 9 16.48 16.69 2.64
N ASN A 10 16.62 16.34 3.91
CA ASN A 10 16.59 14.96 4.40
C ASN A 10 15.33 14.78 5.25
N ALA A 11 14.41 13.97 4.75
CA ALA A 11 13.19 13.61 5.47
C ALA A 11 13.36 12.22 6.09
N THR A 12 13.43 12.16 7.42
CA THR A 12 13.57 10.93 8.19
C THR A 12 12.20 10.41 8.58
N PHE A 13 11.88 9.20 8.15
CA PHE A 13 10.70 8.46 8.54
C PHE A 13 11.09 7.34 9.48
N GLN A 14 10.29 7.14 10.53
CA GLN A 14 10.42 6.02 11.44
C GLN A 14 9.20 5.12 11.30
N LEU A 15 9.43 3.82 11.37
CA LEU A 15 8.38 2.85 11.56
C LEU A 15 7.93 2.90 13.01
N LEU A 16 6.63 2.72 13.26
CA LEU A 16 6.13 2.62 14.63
C LEU A 16 6.74 1.41 15.33
N ALA A 17 6.91 0.30 14.61
CA ALA A 17 7.57 -0.92 15.06
C ALA A 17 8.67 -1.32 14.07
N PRO A 18 9.87 -1.73 14.54
CA PRO A 18 10.87 -2.30 13.66
C PRO A 18 10.36 -3.55 12.96
N ILE A 19 10.74 -3.71 11.70
CA ILE A 19 10.38 -4.87 10.86
C ILE A 19 11.63 -5.74 10.69
N HIS A 20 11.50 -7.04 10.90
CA HIS A 20 12.61 -7.98 10.76
C HIS A 20 12.70 -8.50 9.32
N GLU A 21 13.87 -8.33 8.69
CA GLU A 21 14.15 -8.84 7.35
C GLU A 21 15.44 -9.65 7.31
N ASN A 22 15.62 -10.45 6.26
CA ASN A 22 16.88 -11.11 5.96
C ASN A 22 17.83 -10.15 5.24
N SER A 23 17.31 -9.37 4.29
CA SER A 23 18.07 -8.34 3.57
C SER A 23 17.15 -7.26 3.00
N ILE A 24 17.71 -6.06 2.83
CA ILE A 24 17.07 -4.96 2.10
C ILE A 24 17.98 -4.56 0.96
N LYS A 25 17.49 -4.68 -0.27
CA LYS A 25 18.14 -4.08 -1.44
C LYS A 25 17.55 -2.69 -1.65
N GLY A 26 18.37 -1.68 -1.36
CA GLY A 26 17.95 -0.29 -1.42
C GLY A 26 17.89 0.30 -2.83
N VAL A 27 17.42 1.55 -2.91
CA VAL A 27 17.40 2.38 -4.12
C VAL A 27 18.18 3.65 -3.78
N GLU A 28 19.03 4.16 -4.68
CA GLU A 28 20.00 5.26 -4.42
C GLU A 28 19.43 6.50 -3.72
N SER A 29 18.13 6.75 -3.85
CA SER A 29 17.45 7.92 -3.27
C SER A 29 16.87 7.71 -1.86
N ILE A 30 17.08 6.53 -1.28
CA ILE A 30 16.56 6.14 0.04
C ILE A 30 17.69 5.48 0.83
N GLU A 31 17.93 6.00 2.02
CA GLU A 31 18.87 5.42 2.98
C GLU A 31 18.07 4.74 4.11
N PHE A 32 18.21 3.43 4.28
CA PHE A 32 17.43 2.67 5.26
C PHE A 32 18.12 2.68 6.63
N ASP A 33 17.37 2.99 7.69
CA ASP A 33 17.83 2.85 9.08
C ASP A 33 17.65 1.39 9.51
N ILE A 34 18.75 0.63 9.40
CA ILE A 34 18.81 -0.81 9.68
C ILE A 34 19.71 -1.08 10.89
N GLU A 35 19.31 -2.06 11.70
CA GLU A 35 20.13 -2.61 12.77
C GLU A 35 20.38 -4.08 12.49
N GLU A 36 21.64 -4.48 12.41
CA GLU A 36 22.00 -5.89 12.24
C GLU A 36 21.60 -6.69 13.49
N SER A 37 20.94 -7.81 13.26
CA SER A 37 20.52 -8.72 14.32
C SER A 37 21.60 -9.80 14.51
N PRO A 38 21.85 -10.25 15.76
CA PRO A 38 22.89 -11.25 16.05
C PRO A 38 22.71 -12.61 15.33
N ASP A 39 21.51 -12.89 14.83
CA ASP A 39 21.14 -14.11 14.08
C ASP A 39 21.38 -13.99 12.56
N GLY A 40 21.93 -12.88 12.08
CA GLY A 40 22.24 -12.66 10.66
C GLY A 40 21.12 -12.03 9.84
N GLY A 41 20.02 -11.62 10.48
CA GLY A 41 18.99 -10.77 9.88
C GLY A 41 19.23 -9.27 10.13
N ILE A 42 18.30 -8.43 9.69
CA ILE A 42 18.29 -6.99 9.92
C ILE A 42 16.94 -6.54 10.50
N LYS A 43 16.96 -5.49 11.31
CA LYS A 43 15.76 -4.79 11.77
C LYS A 43 15.66 -3.45 11.06
N LEU A 44 14.69 -3.30 10.19
CA LEU A 44 14.33 -2.03 9.58
C LEU A 44 13.57 -1.18 10.58
N LYS A 45 14.13 -0.02 10.96
CA LYS A 45 13.52 0.92 11.92
C LYS A 45 12.91 2.14 11.24
N GLY A 46 13.34 2.44 10.02
CA GLY A 46 12.95 3.64 9.31
C GLY A 46 13.76 3.85 8.05
N PHE A 47 13.64 5.03 7.46
CA PHE A 47 14.39 5.40 6.27
C PHE A 47 14.47 6.91 6.10
N VAL A 48 15.49 7.38 5.40
CA VAL A 48 15.70 8.78 5.03
C VAL A 48 15.47 8.92 3.53
N ILE A 49 14.57 9.83 3.17
CA ILE A 49 14.33 10.23 1.79
C ILE A 49 15.10 11.52 1.53
N ARG A 50 15.97 11.49 0.51
CA ARG A 50 16.64 12.68 -0.02
C ARG A 50 15.68 13.40 -0.98
N VAL A 51 15.36 14.65 -0.67
CA VAL A 51 14.41 15.47 -1.43
C VAL A 51 15.18 16.52 -2.24
N PRO A 52 14.81 16.73 -3.52
CA PRO A 52 15.40 17.80 -4.32
C PRO A 52 15.07 19.19 -3.74
N SER A 53 15.79 20.22 -4.21
CA SER A 53 15.54 21.62 -3.83
C SER A 53 14.09 22.03 -4.14
N LEU A 54 13.34 22.30 -3.08
CA LEU A 54 11.91 22.65 -3.06
C LEU A 54 11.64 23.54 -1.85
N VAL A 55 10.56 24.34 -1.89
CA VAL A 55 10.06 25.03 -0.69
C VAL A 55 9.58 24.01 0.35
N ILE A 56 9.65 24.36 1.64
CA ILE A 56 9.46 23.41 2.75
C ILE A 56 8.14 22.62 2.67
N ASP A 57 7.04 23.26 2.29
CA ASP A 57 5.73 22.59 2.16
C ASP A 57 5.73 21.57 1.01
N ASP A 58 6.32 21.92 -0.14
CA ASP A 58 6.43 21.02 -1.28
C ASP A 58 7.43 19.89 -1.01
N ALA A 59 8.52 20.18 -0.28
CA ALA A 59 9.49 19.18 0.16
C ALA A 59 8.83 18.17 1.11
N PHE A 60 7.98 18.65 2.02
CA PHE A 60 7.18 17.80 2.91
C PHE A 60 6.20 16.92 2.12
N LEU A 61 5.42 17.50 1.20
CA LEU A 61 4.46 16.75 0.39
C LEU A 61 5.15 15.71 -0.50
N TYR A 62 6.30 16.06 -1.09
CA TYR A 62 7.12 15.14 -1.88
C TYR A 62 7.62 13.96 -1.03
N ALA A 63 8.21 14.25 0.13
CA ALA A 63 8.71 13.24 1.05
C ALA A 63 7.59 12.31 1.54
N GLN A 64 6.45 12.88 1.94
CA GLN A 64 5.29 12.13 2.42
C GLN A 64 4.71 11.24 1.31
N ALA A 65 4.57 11.74 0.08
CA ALA A 65 4.07 10.96 -1.04
C ALA A 65 4.98 9.76 -1.34
N LYS A 66 6.31 9.97 -1.30
CA LYS A 66 7.27 8.89 -1.54
C LYS A 66 7.32 7.90 -0.37
N ALA A 67 7.23 8.36 0.88
CA ALA A 67 7.12 7.51 2.06
C ALA A 67 5.85 6.67 2.05
N ASN A 68 4.70 7.23 1.65
CA ASN A 68 3.45 6.48 1.52
C ASN A 68 3.59 5.31 0.54
N ARG A 69 4.28 5.50 -0.60
CA ARG A 69 4.56 4.40 -1.55
C ARG A 69 5.44 3.31 -0.95
N ILE A 70 6.43 3.68 -0.12
CA ILE A 70 7.27 2.73 0.62
C ILE A 70 6.42 1.94 1.61
N PHE A 71 5.57 2.62 2.40
CA PHE A 71 4.69 1.96 3.36
C PHE A 71 3.65 1.05 2.66
N ASP A 72 3.06 1.50 1.56
CA ASP A 72 2.12 0.68 0.77
C ASP A 72 2.80 -0.58 0.25
N TYR A 73 4.03 -0.46 -0.25
CA TYR A 73 4.79 -1.62 -0.71
C TYR A 73 5.14 -2.60 0.42
N LEU A 74 5.62 -2.09 1.55
CA LEU A 74 5.91 -2.93 2.72
C LEU A 74 4.65 -3.66 3.20
N ARG A 75 3.52 -2.96 3.36
CA ARG A 75 2.24 -3.59 3.75
C ARG A 75 1.85 -4.70 2.79
N VAL A 76 1.97 -4.44 1.49
CA VAL A 76 1.66 -5.40 0.43
C VAL A 76 2.56 -6.62 0.57
N LEU A 77 3.88 -6.46 0.68
CA LEU A 77 4.82 -7.59 0.78
C LEU A 77 4.57 -8.47 2.00
N HIS A 78 4.25 -7.84 3.12
CA HIS A 78 4.12 -8.49 4.41
C HIS A 78 2.73 -9.03 4.73
N GLY A 79 1.71 -8.61 3.97
CA GLY A 79 0.34 -9.04 4.17
C GLY A 79 -0.30 -8.53 5.46
N TYR A 80 0.28 -7.52 6.14
CA TYR A 80 -0.28 -6.93 7.36
C TYR A 80 -0.08 -5.40 7.43
N PRO A 81 -0.86 -4.69 8.27
CA PRO A 81 -0.73 -3.25 8.45
C PRO A 81 0.64 -2.84 9.02
N ILE A 82 1.33 -1.96 8.31
CA ILE A 82 2.59 -1.34 8.73
C ILE A 82 2.36 0.16 8.84
N GLN A 83 2.83 0.76 9.92
CA GLN A 83 2.66 2.18 10.18
C GLN A 83 4.00 2.84 10.42
N GLY A 84 4.13 4.08 9.97
CA GLY A 84 5.28 4.92 10.22
C GLY A 84 4.88 6.40 10.19
N PHE A 85 5.81 7.25 10.57
CA PHE A 85 5.60 8.68 10.68
C PHE A 85 6.85 9.44 10.25
N LEU A 86 6.67 10.67 9.76
CA LEU A 86 7.78 11.59 9.57
C LEU A 86 8.33 11.97 10.95
N ALA A 87 9.52 11.47 11.26
CA ALA A 87 10.23 11.76 12.49
C ALA A 87 10.91 13.13 12.41
N SER A 88 11.48 13.48 11.26
CA SER A 88 12.02 14.82 11.02
C SER A 88 12.15 15.15 9.54
N ILE A 89 12.15 16.45 9.20
CA ILE A 89 12.62 16.94 7.90
C ILE A 89 13.58 18.08 8.16
N VAL A 90 14.79 17.98 7.62
CA VAL A 90 15.88 18.92 7.90
C VAL A 90 16.56 19.33 6.61
N GLU A 91 16.78 20.63 6.46
CA GLU A 91 17.53 21.18 5.34
C GLU A 91 19.01 20.75 5.38
N ASN A 92 19.52 20.24 4.27
CA ASN A 92 20.87 19.78 4.09
C ASN A 92 21.81 20.95 3.72
N LYS A 93 21.91 21.94 4.62
CA LYS A 93 22.83 23.07 4.49
C LYS A 93 24.24 22.77 4.98
N PRO A 94 25.27 23.46 4.43
CA PRO A 94 26.64 23.41 4.93
C PRO A 94 26.74 23.71 6.43
N THR A 95 27.78 23.17 7.06
CA THR A 95 28.06 23.37 8.48
C THR A 95 28.23 24.87 8.78
N GLY A 96 27.35 25.44 9.62
CA GLY A 96 27.40 26.85 10.01
C GLY A 96 26.21 27.71 9.57
N GLU A 97 25.33 27.20 8.71
CA GLU A 97 24.10 27.89 8.32
C GLU A 97 22.89 27.47 9.18
N ILE A 98 21.93 28.38 9.36
CA ILE A 98 20.69 28.12 10.10
C ILE A 98 19.82 27.16 9.30
N LYS A 99 19.61 25.96 9.85
CA LYS A 99 18.75 24.91 9.28
C LYS A 99 17.32 25.05 9.79
N GLN A 100 16.34 24.81 8.93
CA GLN A 100 14.94 24.69 9.31
C GLN A 100 14.53 23.22 9.41
N GLY A 101 13.61 22.89 10.33
CA GLY A 101 13.09 21.54 10.45
C GLY A 101 12.06 21.35 11.56
N TYR A 102 11.38 20.20 11.49
CA TYR A 102 10.37 19.75 12.44
C TYR A 102 10.75 18.38 13.00
N THR A 103 10.34 18.03 14.22
CA THR A 103 10.60 16.71 14.82
C THR A 103 9.39 16.18 15.58
N ARG A 104 9.10 14.87 15.47
CA ARG A 104 8.04 14.14 16.19
C ARG A 104 8.52 12.75 16.59
N VAL A 105 8.04 12.20 17.72
CA VAL A 105 8.42 10.86 18.24
C VAL A 105 7.17 10.06 18.64
N SER A 106 7.11 8.78 18.27
CA SER A 106 6.18 7.75 18.80
C SER A 106 6.77 6.35 18.64
N ILE A 107 6.48 5.41 19.56
CA ILE A 107 7.05 4.05 19.59
C ILE A 107 5.95 3.01 19.88
N ASP A 108 5.92 1.88 19.16
CA ASP A 108 5.24 0.62 19.56
C ASP A 108 5.91 -0.63 18.93
N THR A 109 5.45 -1.88 19.13
CA THR A 109 6.11 -3.11 18.61
C THR A 109 5.15 -4.16 18.02
N ILE A 110 5.48 -4.75 16.86
CA ILE A 110 4.73 -5.82 16.16
C ILE A 110 5.71 -6.96 15.78
N ILE A 111 5.31 -8.23 15.93
CA ILE A 111 6.12 -9.42 15.63
C ILE A 111 5.60 -10.12 14.36
N HIS A 112 6.47 -10.44 13.40
CA HIS A 112 6.14 -11.14 12.14
C HIS A 112 7.28 -12.07 11.68
N LYS A 113 7.09 -12.79 10.57
CA LYS A 113 8.14 -13.62 9.93
C LYS A 113 9.02 -12.77 9.02
N SER A 114 10.33 -13.02 9.00
CA SER A 114 11.31 -12.26 8.21
C SER A 114 11.42 -12.71 6.75
N PHE A 115 11.62 -11.78 5.81
CA PHE A 115 11.78 -12.08 4.38
C PHE A 115 12.87 -11.22 3.72
N ASP A 116 13.10 -11.39 2.41
CA ASP A 116 13.96 -10.48 1.65
C ASP A 116 13.11 -9.37 1.01
N VAL A 117 13.50 -8.10 1.22
CA VAL A 117 12.80 -6.94 0.66
C VAL A 117 13.63 -6.31 -0.45
N ASP A 118 13.09 -6.29 -1.67
CA ASP A 118 13.78 -5.77 -2.86
C ASP A 118 13.04 -4.56 -3.47
N PHE A 119 13.46 -3.35 -3.10
CA PHE A 119 12.88 -2.11 -3.60
C PHE A 119 13.23 -1.82 -5.06
N SER A 120 14.17 -2.55 -5.68
CA SER A 120 14.49 -2.35 -7.10
C SER A 120 13.31 -2.70 -8.01
N SER A 121 12.47 -3.66 -7.59
CA SER A 121 11.26 -4.07 -8.29
C SER A 121 10.20 -2.96 -8.42
N ILE A 122 10.25 -1.95 -7.54
CA ILE A 122 9.30 -0.83 -7.50
C ILE A 122 9.95 0.53 -7.77
N LYS A 123 11.15 0.56 -8.38
CA LYS A 123 11.87 1.81 -8.67
C LYS A 123 10.99 2.82 -9.44
N ASP A 124 10.28 2.36 -10.47
CA ASP A 124 9.40 3.20 -11.27
C ASP A 124 8.18 3.71 -10.50
N VAL A 125 7.69 2.96 -9.50
CA VAL A 125 6.64 3.42 -8.59
C VAL A 125 7.19 4.53 -7.69
N LEU A 126 8.38 4.35 -7.11
CA LEU A 126 9.02 5.33 -6.23
C LEU A 126 9.26 6.67 -6.93
N GLU A 127 9.59 6.62 -8.22
CA GLU A 127 9.80 7.78 -9.09
C GLU A 127 8.51 8.33 -9.72
N ASN A 128 7.34 7.74 -9.40
CA ASN A 128 6.03 8.11 -9.94
C ASN A 128 5.87 7.90 -11.45
N ASN A 129 6.67 7.00 -12.03
CA ASN A 129 6.62 6.62 -13.44
C ASN A 129 5.61 5.48 -13.70
N ASP A 130 5.35 4.61 -12.71
CA ASP A 130 4.29 3.59 -12.77
C ASP A 130 3.09 3.97 -11.87
N ILE A 131 2.25 4.87 -12.39
CA ILE A 131 1.05 5.37 -11.69
C ILE A 131 0.05 4.24 -11.45
N LYS A 132 -0.04 3.28 -12.37
CA LYS A 132 -1.02 2.18 -12.27
C LYS A 132 -0.64 1.26 -11.12
N LEU A 133 0.60 0.78 -11.09
CA LEU A 133 1.07 -0.07 -10.00
C LEU A 133 1.05 0.69 -8.67
N SER A 134 1.41 1.98 -8.65
CA SER A 134 1.30 2.82 -7.46
C SER A 134 -0.13 2.84 -6.89
N ARG A 135 -1.15 2.98 -7.76
CA ARG A 135 -2.56 2.98 -7.34
C ARG A 135 -3.03 1.61 -6.86
N GLN A 136 -2.59 0.54 -7.53
CA GLN A 136 -2.89 -0.83 -7.13
C GLN A 136 -2.31 -1.18 -5.75
N LEU A 137 -1.06 -0.78 -5.48
CA LEU A 137 -0.42 -0.94 -4.17
C LEU A 137 -1.18 -0.16 -3.09
N ALA A 138 -1.57 1.09 -3.35
CA ALA A 138 -2.33 1.92 -2.42
C ALA A 138 -3.69 1.30 -2.08
N HIS A 139 -4.44 0.82 -3.07
CA HIS A 139 -5.72 0.16 -2.82
C HIS A 139 -5.55 -1.12 -1.99
N TYR A 140 -4.60 -1.98 -2.32
CA TYR A 140 -4.38 -3.20 -1.53
C TYR A 140 -3.96 -2.88 -0.09
N SER A 141 -3.05 -1.93 0.09
CA SER A 141 -2.63 -1.39 1.39
C SER A 141 -3.81 -0.90 2.23
N MET A 142 -4.70 -0.07 1.66
CA MET A 142 -5.91 0.41 2.34
C MET A 142 -6.86 -0.73 2.74
N GLY A 143 -6.94 -1.80 1.93
CA GLY A 143 -7.71 -2.99 2.26
C GLY A 143 -7.14 -3.73 3.49
N LEU A 144 -5.82 -3.87 3.57
CA LEU A 144 -5.16 -4.49 4.73
C LEU A 144 -5.37 -3.69 6.02
N GLU A 145 -5.30 -2.36 5.94
CA GLU A 145 -5.47 -1.48 7.10
C GLU A 145 -6.92 -1.42 7.61
N SER A 146 -7.90 -1.69 6.74
CA SER A 146 -9.31 -1.57 7.09
C SER A 146 -9.77 -2.69 8.04
N LYS A 147 -10.58 -2.33 9.04
CA LYS A 147 -11.38 -3.27 9.83
C LYS A 147 -12.79 -3.48 9.26
N ASP A 148 -13.23 -2.57 8.41
CA ASP A 148 -14.54 -2.61 7.76
C ASP A 148 -14.48 -3.44 6.48
N VAL A 149 -15.33 -4.47 6.41
CA VAL A 149 -15.41 -5.40 5.27
C VAL A 149 -15.85 -4.68 3.99
N VAL A 150 -16.71 -3.66 4.09
CA VAL A 150 -17.18 -2.90 2.90
C VAL A 150 -16.02 -2.17 2.26
N THR A 151 -15.22 -1.51 3.09
CA THR A 151 -13.98 -0.88 2.64
C THR A 151 -13.02 -1.93 2.07
N LYS A 152 -12.81 -3.08 2.72
CA LYS A 152 -11.95 -4.16 2.18
C LYS A 152 -12.38 -4.61 0.78
N VAL A 153 -13.67 -4.91 0.59
CA VAL A 153 -14.25 -5.30 -0.70
C VAL A 153 -13.98 -4.21 -1.74
N SER A 154 -14.28 -2.96 -1.43
CA SER A 154 -14.08 -1.86 -2.37
C SER A 154 -12.62 -1.72 -2.77
N GLN A 155 -11.70 -1.76 -1.80
CA GLN A 155 -10.28 -1.53 -2.02
C GLN A 155 -9.63 -2.68 -2.79
N PHE A 156 -9.81 -3.94 -2.38
CA PHE A 156 -9.25 -5.08 -3.11
C PHE A 156 -9.85 -5.22 -4.52
N PHE A 157 -11.15 -4.95 -4.69
CA PHE A 157 -11.76 -5.00 -6.02
C PHE A 157 -11.20 -3.93 -6.97
N GLN A 158 -10.82 -2.75 -6.46
CA GLN A 158 -10.24 -1.68 -7.26
C GLN A 158 -8.91 -2.07 -7.92
N VAL A 159 -8.11 -2.93 -7.26
CA VAL A 159 -6.88 -3.51 -7.83
C VAL A 159 -7.18 -4.27 -9.13
N ALA A 160 -8.23 -5.10 -9.10
CA ALA A 160 -8.68 -5.88 -10.25
C ALA A 160 -9.33 -5.01 -11.33
N GLU A 161 -10.12 -4.00 -10.96
CA GLU A 161 -10.68 -3.05 -11.93
C GLU A 161 -9.60 -2.26 -12.67
N ASP A 162 -8.54 -1.87 -11.97
CA ASP A 162 -7.38 -1.24 -12.58
C ASP A 162 -6.68 -2.20 -13.53
N GLU A 163 -6.47 -3.45 -13.11
CA GLU A 163 -5.77 -4.43 -13.94
C GLU A 163 -6.53 -4.76 -15.22
N TYR A 164 -7.81 -5.06 -15.05
CA TYR A 164 -8.70 -5.57 -16.09
C TYR A 164 -9.60 -4.49 -16.70
N SER A 165 -9.23 -3.22 -16.52
CA SER A 165 -9.96 -2.08 -17.06
C SER A 165 -10.30 -2.29 -18.53
N VAL A 166 -11.59 -2.20 -18.84
CA VAL A 166 -12.14 -2.63 -20.12
C VAL A 166 -11.60 -1.72 -21.22
N LYS A 167 -10.69 -2.24 -22.05
CA LYS A 167 -10.33 -1.57 -23.30
C LYS A 167 -11.54 -1.57 -24.22
N ARG A 168 -11.87 -0.43 -24.81
CA ARG A 168 -13.02 -0.25 -25.71
C ARG A 168 -13.06 -1.38 -26.75
N GLY A 169 -14.18 -2.11 -26.80
CA GLY A 169 -14.39 -3.22 -27.73
C GLY A 169 -13.92 -4.61 -27.27
N LYS A 170 -13.42 -4.78 -26.03
CA LYS A 170 -13.08 -6.11 -25.48
C LYS A 170 -14.12 -6.56 -24.44
N PRO A 171 -14.43 -7.87 -24.38
CA PRO A 171 -15.28 -8.40 -23.32
C PRO A 171 -14.61 -8.19 -21.96
N ALA A 172 -15.43 -7.88 -20.94
CA ALA A 172 -14.94 -7.76 -19.57
C ALA A 172 -14.28 -9.06 -19.11
N HIS A 173 -13.19 -8.93 -18.35
CA HIS A 173 -12.46 -10.07 -17.79
C HIS A 173 -13.39 -10.97 -16.95
N PRO A 174 -13.26 -12.31 -16.99
CA PRO A 174 -14.16 -13.22 -16.27
C PRO A 174 -14.26 -12.93 -14.78
N PHE A 175 -13.14 -12.56 -14.13
CA PHE A 175 -13.13 -12.17 -12.72
C PHE A 175 -14.06 -10.97 -12.44
N ILE A 176 -13.95 -9.91 -13.26
CA ILE A 176 -14.78 -8.71 -13.13
C ILE A 176 -16.26 -9.06 -13.29
N LYS A 177 -16.61 -9.88 -14.28
CA LYS A 177 -17.99 -10.34 -14.46
C LYS A 177 -18.50 -11.11 -13.24
N LYS A 178 -17.68 -12.01 -12.68
CA LYS A 178 -18.08 -12.88 -11.57
C LYS A 178 -18.30 -12.13 -10.25
N TYR A 179 -17.48 -11.12 -9.94
CA TYR A 179 -17.45 -10.51 -8.61
C TYR A 179 -17.90 -9.05 -8.55
N ARG A 180 -18.16 -8.38 -9.69
CA ARG A 180 -18.64 -6.98 -9.71
C ARG A 180 -19.91 -6.77 -8.88
N TRP A 181 -20.78 -7.77 -8.82
CA TRP A 181 -21.99 -7.69 -7.99
C TRP A 181 -21.66 -7.53 -6.49
N VAL A 182 -20.59 -8.15 -5.99
CA VAL A 182 -20.16 -8.04 -4.58
C VAL A 182 -19.77 -6.60 -4.27
N ARG A 183 -18.96 -5.99 -5.15
CA ARG A 183 -18.61 -4.57 -5.05
C ARG A 183 -19.84 -3.68 -5.12
N ASN A 184 -20.77 -3.96 -6.03
CA ASN A 184 -21.97 -3.15 -6.20
C ASN A 184 -22.92 -3.24 -5.00
N ILE A 185 -23.12 -4.42 -4.41
CA ILE A 185 -24.05 -4.56 -3.28
C ILE A 185 -23.54 -3.90 -2.01
N VAL A 186 -22.23 -3.84 -1.78
CA VAL A 186 -21.68 -3.14 -0.61
C VAL A 186 -21.65 -1.62 -0.80
N SER A 187 -21.44 -1.13 -2.04
CA SER A 187 -21.46 0.31 -2.34
C SER A 187 -22.86 0.88 -2.49
N HIS A 188 -23.80 0.06 -2.97
CA HIS A 188 -25.18 0.44 -3.23
C HIS A 188 -26.13 -0.68 -2.76
N PRO A 189 -26.34 -0.84 -1.44
CA PRO A 189 -27.15 -1.93 -0.89
C PRO A 189 -28.59 -1.97 -1.40
N THR A 190 -29.13 -0.82 -1.83
CA THR A 190 -30.46 -0.67 -2.41
C THR A 190 -30.45 -0.46 -3.93
N GLY A 191 -29.31 -0.67 -4.60
CA GLY A 191 -29.15 -0.39 -6.03
C GLY A 191 -30.03 -1.27 -6.92
N ASP A 192 -30.52 -0.71 -8.03
CA ASP A 192 -31.44 -1.37 -8.96
C ASP A 192 -30.77 -2.25 -10.04
N PHE A 193 -29.59 -2.80 -9.74
CA PHE A 193 -28.91 -3.70 -10.67
C PHE A 193 -29.49 -5.12 -10.57
N GLU A 194 -30.27 -5.57 -11.56
CA GLU A 194 -30.92 -6.90 -11.55
C GLU A 194 -29.95 -8.05 -11.30
N GLU A 195 -28.77 -8.03 -11.93
CA GLU A 195 -27.74 -9.06 -11.72
C GLU A 195 -27.25 -9.08 -10.26
N THR A 196 -27.13 -7.91 -9.64
CA THR A 196 -26.71 -7.80 -8.24
C THR A 196 -27.79 -8.32 -7.31
N LYS A 197 -29.05 -7.94 -7.53
CA LYS A 197 -30.20 -8.46 -6.77
C LYS A 197 -30.33 -9.98 -6.88
N THR A 198 -30.18 -10.52 -8.09
CA THR A 198 -30.27 -11.97 -8.35
C THR A 198 -29.17 -12.75 -7.64
N ASN A 199 -27.92 -12.27 -7.69
CA ASN A 199 -26.81 -12.92 -6.99
C ASN A 199 -26.92 -12.77 -5.48
N ALA A 200 -27.42 -11.62 -5.00
CA ALA A 200 -27.68 -11.39 -3.59
C ALA A 200 -28.74 -12.34 -3.05
N GLU A 201 -29.86 -12.50 -3.76
CA GLU A 201 -30.94 -13.40 -3.34
C GLU A 201 -30.46 -14.85 -3.23
N LYS A 202 -29.60 -15.30 -4.16
CA LYS A 202 -29.01 -16.64 -4.11
C LYS A 202 -28.10 -16.88 -2.91
N ILE A 203 -27.39 -15.86 -2.42
CA ILE A 203 -26.36 -16.01 -1.38
C ILE A 203 -26.91 -15.63 0.00
N PHE A 204 -27.60 -14.50 0.08
CA PHE A 204 -28.14 -13.93 1.32
C PHE A 204 -29.59 -14.35 1.58
N GLY A 205 -30.32 -14.85 0.57
CA GLY A 205 -31.75 -15.16 0.69
C GLY A 205 -32.65 -13.92 0.54
N LYS A 206 -32.05 -12.78 0.21
CA LYS A 206 -32.69 -11.46 0.05
C LYS A 206 -31.93 -10.65 -1.00
N ASN A 207 -32.59 -9.68 -1.61
CA ASN A 207 -32.03 -8.89 -2.71
C ASN A 207 -31.13 -7.72 -2.24
N TYR A 208 -30.84 -7.62 -0.95
CA TYR A 208 -29.98 -6.62 -0.31
C TYR A 208 -29.09 -7.29 0.72
N ILE A 209 -28.06 -6.56 1.20
CA ILE A 209 -27.22 -6.99 2.32
C ILE A 209 -27.51 -6.12 3.55
N ASP A 210 -27.64 -6.73 4.72
CA ASP A 210 -27.71 -6.04 6.00
C ASP A 210 -26.35 -6.11 6.69
N LEU A 211 -25.62 -5.00 6.66
CA LEU A 211 -24.28 -4.91 7.26
C LEU A 211 -24.30 -4.95 8.80
N SER A 212 -25.48 -4.89 9.42
CA SER A 212 -25.65 -5.08 10.86
C SER A 212 -25.95 -6.52 11.25
N ASP A 213 -26.27 -7.38 10.28
CA ASP A 213 -26.54 -8.81 10.49
C ASP A 213 -25.24 -9.62 10.41
N PRO A 214 -24.82 -10.29 11.51
CA PRO A 214 -23.61 -11.12 11.50
C PRO A 214 -23.60 -12.24 10.46
N SER A 215 -24.77 -12.80 10.11
CA SER A 215 -24.88 -13.86 9.09
C SER A 215 -24.56 -13.33 7.69
N ASP A 216 -25.03 -12.12 7.38
CA ASP A 216 -24.72 -11.46 6.11
C ASP A 216 -23.24 -11.06 6.04
N MET A 217 -22.68 -10.60 7.16
CA MET A 217 -21.27 -10.26 7.26
C MET A 217 -20.37 -11.47 7.02
N ASP A 218 -20.66 -12.64 7.62
CA ASP A 218 -19.91 -13.88 7.38
C ASP A 218 -19.96 -14.34 5.92
N LYS A 219 -21.13 -14.21 5.28
CA LYS A 219 -21.27 -14.50 3.84
C LYS A 219 -20.49 -13.52 2.97
N LEU A 220 -20.45 -12.25 3.35
CA LEU A 220 -19.68 -11.23 2.64
C LEU A 220 -18.17 -11.46 2.79
N GLU A 221 -17.70 -11.84 3.97
CA GLU A 221 -16.30 -12.21 4.21
C GLU A 221 -15.87 -13.41 3.34
N LYS A 222 -16.72 -14.44 3.21
CA LYS A 222 -16.47 -15.55 2.28
C LYS A 222 -16.43 -15.11 0.81
N ALA A 223 -17.23 -14.11 0.43
CA ALA A 223 -17.20 -13.54 -0.91
C ALA A 223 -15.98 -12.62 -1.14
N LEU A 224 -15.38 -12.08 -0.08
CA LEU A 224 -14.18 -11.26 -0.09
C LEU A 224 -12.92 -12.08 -0.35
N GLU A 225 -12.80 -13.28 0.22
CA GLU A 225 -11.63 -14.17 0.05
C GLU A 225 -11.12 -14.29 -1.40
N PRO A 226 -11.96 -14.63 -2.41
CA PRO A 226 -11.49 -14.72 -3.78
C PRO A 226 -11.12 -13.36 -4.38
N ILE A 227 -11.67 -12.25 -3.87
CA ILE A 227 -11.35 -10.89 -4.32
C ILE A 227 -9.98 -10.47 -3.81
N GLU A 228 -9.72 -10.67 -2.52
CA GLU A 228 -8.41 -10.44 -1.91
C GLU A 228 -7.33 -11.30 -2.57
N LYS A 229 -7.62 -12.59 -2.80
CA LYS A 229 -6.70 -13.51 -3.47
C LYS A 229 -6.33 -13.03 -4.88
N GLU A 230 -7.31 -12.63 -5.69
CA GLU A 230 -7.04 -12.12 -7.04
C GLU A 230 -6.22 -10.83 -6.99
N ALA A 231 -6.54 -9.91 -6.08
CA ALA A 231 -5.79 -8.67 -5.91
C ALA A 231 -4.31 -8.95 -5.55
N ARG A 232 -4.07 -9.93 -4.66
CA ARG A 232 -2.73 -10.40 -4.33
C ARG A 232 -2.01 -10.99 -5.54
N GLU A 233 -2.63 -11.91 -6.27
CA GLU A 233 -2.04 -12.55 -7.46
C GLU A 233 -1.74 -11.55 -8.58
N ILE A 234 -2.53 -10.48 -8.71
CA ILE A 234 -2.21 -9.37 -9.62
C ILE A 234 -0.91 -8.71 -9.17
N LEU A 235 -0.77 -8.37 -7.90
CA LEU A 235 0.42 -7.68 -7.38
C LEU A 235 1.66 -8.55 -7.43
N GLU A 236 1.59 -9.83 -7.04
CA GLU A 236 2.69 -10.79 -7.11
C GLU A 236 3.30 -10.86 -8.52
N ARG A 237 2.44 -10.90 -9.55
CA ARG A 237 2.87 -10.88 -10.96
C ARG A 237 3.56 -9.57 -11.36
N LYS A 238 3.19 -8.44 -10.76
CA LYS A 238 3.73 -7.11 -11.09
C LYS A 238 5.06 -6.84 -10.37
N ILE A 239 5.15 -7.21 -9.09
CA ILE A 239 6.34 -7.02 -8.27
C ILE A 239 7.39 -8.12 -8.50
N GLY A 240 7.00 -9.23 -9.13
CA GLY A 240 7.92 -10.30 -9.53
C GLY A 240 8.29 -11.25 -8.38
N GLY A 241 7.45 -11.36 -7.35
CA GLY A 241 7.71 -12.18 -6.16
C GLY A 241 6.45 -12.44 -5.34
N PRO A 242 6.49 -13.43 -4.44
CA PRO A 242 5.36 -13.76 -3.56
C PRO A 242 5.07 -12.64 -2.56
N ILE A 243 3.80 -12.51 -2.19
CA ILE A 243 3.31 -11.71 -1.06
C ILE A 243 3.06 -12.69 0.10
N TYR A 244 3.61 -12.41 1.27
CA TYR A 244 3.62 -13.34 2.41
C TYR A 244 2.50 -13.10 3.41
#